data_AF-A0A7S0L2K6-F1
#
_entry.id   AF-A0A7S0L2K6-F1
#
_cell.length_a   1.000
_cell.length_b   1.000
_cell.length_c   1.000
_cell.angle_alpha   90.00
_cell.angle_beta   90.00
_cell.angle_gamma   90.00
#
_symmetry.space_group_name_H-M   'P 1'
#
loop_
_entity.id
_entity.type
_entity.pdbx_description
1 polymer ?
#
loop_
_entity_poly.entity_id
_entity_poly.type
_entity_poly.pdbx_seq_one_letter_code
_entity_poly.pdbx_strand_id
1 'polypeptide(L)'
;MDDRALRELFVVPFECSALLNAHAQCIARTGEWRECTATQEAKDACIEHGERRRFELERQCRRWKRLYQSCLLIGLGADCTKQLESFRSCVGDALQQLPAQTVDR
;
A
#
# COMPACT_ATOMS: atom_id res chain seq x y z
N MET A 1 16.68 1.51 14.32
CA MET A 1 16.57 1.55 12.84
C MET A 1 15.10 1.62 12.49
N ASP A 2 14.65 2.76 11.99
CA ASP A 2 13.22 3.05 11.87
C ASP A 2 12.64 2.48 10.57
N ASP A 3 12.19 1.22 10.63
CA ASP A 3 11.42 0.51 9.59
C ASP A 3 10.09 1.25 9.27
N ARG A 4 9.70 2.23 10.08
CA ARG A 4 8.51 3.04 9.90
C ARG A 4 8.46 3.79 8.57
N ALA A 5 9.57 4.36 8.08
CA ALA A 5 9.57 5.07 6.80
C ALA A 5 9.33 4.13 5.60
N LEU A 6 9.84 2.89 5.68
CA LEU A 6 9.55 1.85 4.67
C LEU A 6 8.11 1.37 4.79
N ARG A 7 7.63 1.14 6.02
CA ARG A 7 6.22 0.80 6.26
C ARG A 7 5.32 1.88 5.73
N GLU A 8 5.52 3.15 6.05
CA GLU A 8 4.72 4.28 5.55
C GLU A 8 4.78 4.41 4.02
N LEU A 9 5.91 4.08 3.38
CA LEU A 9 6.07 4.09 1.91
C LEU A 9 5.47 2.87 1.18
N PHE A 10 5.25 1.75 1.87
CA PHE A 10 4.54 0.58 1.33
C PHE A 10 3.11 0.44 1.87
N VAL A 11 2.75 1.27 2.85
CA VAL A 11 1.39 1.54 3.35
C VAL A 11 0.77 2.71 2.57
N VAL A 12 1.30 3.01 1.38
CA VAL A 12 0.59 3.84 0.39
C VAL A 12 -0.86 3.34 0.33
N PRO A 13 -1.82 4.24 0.57
CA PRO A 13 -3.00 3.92 1.34
C PRO A 13 -3.93 3.13 0.45
N PHE A 14 -4.09 1.85 0.76
CA PHE A 14 -5.33 1.20 0.40
C PHE A 14 -6.36 1.78 1.36
N GLU A 15 -6.99 2.87 0.94
CA GLU A 15 -8.13 3.46 1.64
C GLU A 15 -9.36 2.54 1.51
N CYS A 16 -9.18 1.26 1.81
CA CYS A 16 -10.27 0.29 1.95
C CYS A 16 -10.93 0.41 3.33
N SER A 17 -10.50 1.34 4.19
CA SER A 17 -11.05 1.54 5.55
C SER A 17 -12.57 1.72 5.54
N ALA A 18 -13.11 2.45 4.56
CA ALA A 18 -14.56 2.61 4.41
C ALA A 18 -15.26 1.27 4.11
N LEU A 19 -14.67 0.44 3.24
CA LEU A 19 -15.22 -0.87 2.86
C LEU A 19 -15.06 -1.91 3.98
N LEU A 20 -13.94 -1.87 4.71
CA LEU A 20 -13.71 -2.65 5.92
C LEU A 20 -14.78 -2.33 6.98
N ASN A 21 -15.04 -1.04 7.21
CA ASN A 21 -16.08 -0.60 8.13
C ASN A 21 -17.49 -0.99 7.65
N ALA A 22 -17.79 -0.83 6.36
CA ALA A 22 -19.09 -1.19 5.79
C ALA A 22 -19.39 -2.69 5.94
N HIS A 23 -18.40 -3.54 5.69
CA HIS A 23 -18.52 -4.99 5.88
C HIS A 23 -18.72 -5.36 7.35
N ALA A 24 -17.94 -4.76 8.25
CA ALA A 24 -18.09 -4.98 9.69
C ALA A 24 -19.48 -4.55 10.21
N GLN A 25 -20.00 -3.41 9.75
CA GLN A 25 -21.34 -2.94 10.08
C GLN A 25 -22.43 -3.86 9.53
N CYS A 26 -22.25 -4.42 8.33
CA CYS A 26 -23.19 -5.39 7.78
C CYS A 26 -23.27 -6.63 8.68
N ILE A 27 -22.13 -7.24 9.02
CA ILE A 27 -22.07 -8.43 9.90
C ILE A 27 -22.69 -8.12 11.27
N ALA A 28 -22.39 -6.96 11.84
CA ALA A 28 -22.93 -6.55 13.14
C ALA A 28 -24.46 -6.38 13.11
N ARG A 29 -25.05 -6.04 11.95
CA ARG A 29 -26.49 -5.83 11.80
C ARG A 29 -27.24 -7.11 11.48
N THR A 30 -26.71 -7.95 10.59
CA THR A 30 -27.40 -9.16 10.13
C THR A 30 -27.12 -10.37 11.01
N GLY A 31 -25.96 -10.40 11.68
CA GLY A 31 -25.46 -11.60 12.36
C GLY A 31 -25.05 -12.72 11.40
N GLU A 32 -25.28 -12.55 10.10
CA GLU A 32 -25.05 -13.55 9.06
C GLU A 32 -24.11 -13.03 7.99
N TRP A 33 -22.99 -13.74 7.83
CA TRP A 33 -21.97 -13.42 6.82
C TRP A 33 -22.53 -13.44 5.39
N ARG A 34 -23.43 -14.38 5.08
CA ARG A 34 -23.94 -14.59 3.70
C ARG A 34 -24.71 -13.38 3.17
N GLU A 35 -25.42 -12.67 4.03
CA GLU A 35 -26.16 -11.45 3.66
C GLU A 35 -25.24 -10.27 3.33
N CYS A 36 -23.94 -10.37 3.68
CA CYS A 36 -22.95 -9.31 3.49
C CYS A 36 -22.03 -9.52 2.29
N THR A 37 -22.37 -10.43 1.38
CA THR A 37 -21.53 -10.83 0.24
C THR A 37 -21.10 -9.64 -0.63
N ALA A 38 -22.00 -8.69 -0.94
CA ALA A 38 -21.65 -7.51 -1.73
C ALA A 38 -20.58 -6.62 -1.05
N THR A 39 -20.70 -6.39 0.26
CA THR A 39 -19.70 -5.62 1.02
C THR A 39 -18.37 -6.37 1.15
N GLN A 40 -18.43 -7.70 1.19
CA GLN A 40 -17.25 -8.54 1.21
C GLN A 40 -16.52 -8.47 -0.13
N GLU A 41 -17.21 -8.66 -1.25
CA GLU A 41 -16.65 -8.58 -2.60
C GLU A 41 -16.01 -7.22 -2.86
N ALA A 42 -16.67 -6.12 -2.49
CA ALA A 42 -16.10 -4.78 -2.63
C ALA A 42 -14.83 -4.59 -1.80
N LYS A 43 -14.83 -5.05 -0.54
CA LYS A 43 -13.65 -5.04 0.34
C LYS A 43 -12.51 -5.88 -0.25
N ASP A 44 -12.79 -7.10 -0.71
CA ASP A 44 -11.81 -8.02 -1.25
C ASP A 44 -11.21 -7.47 -2.56
N ALA A 45 -12.03 -6.92 -3.45
CA ALA A 45 -11.58 -6.25 -4.67
C ALA A 45 -10.67 -5.05 -4.38
N CYS A 46 -11.00 -4.24 -3.36
CA CYS A 46 -10.17 -3.13 -2.93
C CYS A 46 -8.80 -3.60 -2.42
N ILE A 47 -8.77 -4.67 -1.60
CA ILE A 47 -7.54 -5.26 -1.09
C ILE A 47 -6.69 -5.82 -2.24
N GLU A 48 -7.29 -6.60 -3.14
CA GLU A 48 -6.58 -7.22 -4.26
C GLU A 48 -6.01 -6.17 -5.22
N HIS A 49 -6.79 -5.15 -5.56
CA HIS A 49 -6.32 -4.04 -6.37
C HIS A 49 -5.18 -3.28 -5.67
N GLY A 50 -5.32 -3.09 -4.36
CA GLY A 50 -4.29 -2.49 -3.56
C GLY A 50 -2.98 -3.26 -3.61
N GLU A 51 -3.03 -4.54 -3.31
CA GLU A 51 -1.88 -5.43 -3.37
C GLU A 51 -1.22 -5.43 -4.75
N ARG A 52 -2.00 -5.47 -5.83
CA ARG A 52 -1.46 -5.34 -7.21
C ARG A 52 -0.68 -4.06 -7.41
N ARG A 53 -1.21 -2.91 -6.96
CA ARG A 53 -0.49 -1.62 -7.03
C ARG A 53 0.79 -1.65 -6.19
N ARG A 54 0.76 -2.21 -4.98
CA ARG A 54 1.95 -2.37 -4.14
C ARG A 54 3.03 -3.14 -4.89
N PHE A 55 2.69 -4.32 -5.41
CA PHE A 55 3.63 -5.17 -6.15
C PHE A 55 4.23 -4.45 -7.36
N GLU A 56 3.43 -3.67 -8.09
CA GLU A 56 3.92 -2.92 -9.23
C GLU A 56 4.88 -1.79 -8.82
N LEU A 57 4.56 -1.03 -7.76
CA LEU A 57 5.47 -0.02 -7.20
C LEU A 57 6.78 -0.65 -6.71
N GLU A 58 6.70 -1.79 -6.01
CA GLU A 58 7.88 -2.53 -5.56
C GLU A 58 8.74 -2.98 -6.74
N ARG A 59 8.11 -3.43 -7.83
CA ARG A 59 8.78 -3.90 -9.05
C ARG A 59 9.51 -2.76 -9.75
N GLN A 60 8.83 -1.65 -9.99
CA GLN A 60 9.40 -0.48 -10.67
C GLN A 60 10.53 0.16 -9.84
N CYS A 61 10.33 0.32 -8.53
CA CYS A 61 11.27 0.99 -7.65
C CYS A 61 12.23 0.04 -6.93
N ARG A 62 12.33 -1.23 -7.38
CA ARG A 62 13.16 -2.29 -6.77
C ARG A 62 14.62 -1.88 -6.57
N ARG A 63 15.19 -1.17 -7.54
CA ARG A 63 16.59 -0.71 -7.49
C ARG A 63 16.80 0.26 -6.32
N TRP A 64 15.95 1.27 -6.21
CA TRP A 64 16.04 2.30 -5.18
C TRP A 64 15.73 1.74 -3.79
N LYS A 65 14.73 0.84 -3.69
CA LYS A 65 14.43 0.06 -2.48
C LYS A 65 15.68 -0.68 -1.97
N ARG A 66 16.36 -1.40 -2.86
CA ARG A 66 17.60 -2.13 -2.50
C ARG A 66 18.72 -1.21 -2.05
N LEU A 67 18.95 -0.09 -2.75
CA LEU A 67 19.99 0.87 -2.37
C LEU A 67 19.73 1.47 -0.98
N TYR A 68 18.47 1.80 -0.69
CA TYR A 68 18.08 2.28 0.64
C TYR A 68 18.25 1.19 1.71
N GLN A 69 17.78 -0.04 1.46
CA GLN A 69 17.97 -1.17 2.38
C GLN A 69 19.44 -1.49 2.64
N SER A 70 20.27 -1.49 1.60
CA SER A 70 21.72 -1.67 1.74
C SER A 70 22.35 -0.56 2.56
N CYS A 71 21.91 0.69 2.38
CA CYS A 71 22.37 1.81 3.21
C CYS A 71 22.01 1.59 4.69
N LEU A 72 20.78 1.15 4.98
CA LEU A 72 20.35 0.87 6.35
C LEU A 72 21.12 -0.28 7.01
N LEU A 73 21.48 -1.31 6.24
CA LEU A 73 22.15 -2.50 6.76
C LEU A 73 23.66 -2.32 6.94
N ILE A 74 24.31 -1.60 6.02
CA ILE A 74 25.77 -1.45 5.98
C ILE A 74 26.21 -0.14 6.66
N GLY A 75 25.33 0.86 6.68
CA GLY A 75 25.59 2.17 7.25
C GLY A 75 25.70 2.13 8.77
N LEU A 76 26.91 1.85 9.28
CA LEU A 76 27.32 2.09 10.66
C LEU A 76 27.26 3.62 10.95
N GLY A 77 26.06 4.17 11.12
CA GLY A 77 25.83 5.60 11.37
C GLY A 77 25.77 6.50 10.13
N ALA A 78 25.56 5.93 8.93
CA ALA A 78 25.45 6.71 7.69
C ALA A 78 24.06 7.34 7.51
N ASP A 79 24.03 8.60 7.08
CA ASP A 79 22.80 9.29 6.66
C ASP A 79 22.30 8.70 5.32
N CYS A 80 21.17 7.99 5.37
CA CYS A 80 20.54 7.37 4.21
C CYS A 80 19.48 8.25 3.54
N THR A 81 19.40 9.54 3.89
CA THR A 81 18.37 10.48 3.38
C THR A 81 18.34 10.54 1.87
N LYS A 82 19.51 10.58 1.20
CA LYS A 82 19.58 10.62 -0.27
C LYS A 82 18.96 9.38 -0.93
N GLN A 83 19.20 8.19 -0.38
CA GLN A 83 18.65 6.95 -0.88
C GLN A 83 17.15 6.88 -0.61
N LEU A 84 16.69 7.39 0.54
CA LEU A 84 15.27 7.52 0.86
C LEU A 84 14.55 8.47 -0.10
N GLU A 85 15.12 9.64 -0.38
CA GLU A 85 14.57 10.62 -1.32
C GLU A 85 14.50 10.06 -2.74
N SER A 86 15.55 9.37 -3.19
CA SER A 86 15.57 8.73 -4.52
C SER A 86 14.50 7.63 -4.62
N PHE A 87 14.30 6.86 -3.55
CA PHE A 87 13.23 5.88 -3.50
C PHE A 87 11.84 6.53 -3.49
N ARG A 88 11.65 7.60 -2.72
CA ARG A 88 10.40 8.39 -2.69
C ARG A 88 10.04 8.99 -4.04
N SER A 89 11.00 9.59 -4.73
CA SER A 89 10.81 10.14 -6.07
C SER A 89 10.31 9.07 -7.03
N CYS A 90 10.97 7.91 -7.06
CA CYS A 90 10.53 6.79 -7.90
C CYS A 90 9.10 6.35 -7.60
N VAL A 91 8.73 6.22 -6.31
CA VAL A 91 7.36 5.84 -5.93
C VAL A 91 6.35 6.90 -6.37
N GLY A 92 6.67 8.18 -6.24
CA GLY A 92 5.84 9.29 -6.72
C GLY A 92 5.62 9.23 -8.23
N ASP A 93 6.68 9.05 -9.00
CA ASP A 93 6.63 8.94 -10.46
C ASP A 93 5.83 7.70 -10.90
N ALA A 94 6.07 6.56 -10.26
CA ALA A 94 5.36 5.31 -10.54
C ALA A 94 3.87 5.38 -10.19
N LEU A 95 3.51 6.11 -9.11
CA LEU A 95 2.12 6.33 -8.72
C LEU A 95 1.33 7.12 -9.77
N GLN A 96 1.96 8.09 -10.45
CA GLN A 96 1.33 8.85 -11.53
C GLN A 96 1.07 8.02 -12.79
N GLN A 97 1.82 6.93 -12.97
CA GLN A 97 1.67 6.02 -14.11
C GLN A 97 0.64 4.91 -13.86
N LEU A 98 0.23 4.70 -12.61
CA LEU A 98 -0.81 3.75 -12.28
C LEU A 98 -2.20 4.36 -12.57
N PRO A 99 -3.13 3.56 -13.11
CA PRO A 99 -4.48 4.04 -13.36
C PRO A 99 -5.10 4.57 -12.06
N ALA A 100 -5.74 5.74 -12.14
CA ALA A 100 -6.50 6.30 -11.04
C ALA A 100 -7.59 5.30 -10.59
N GLN A 101 -7.82 5.21 -9.28
CA GLN A 101 -8.92 4.40 -8.76
C GLN A 101 -10.25 5.00 -9.23
N THR A 102 -10.81 4.49 -10.32
CA THR A 102 -12.23 4.62 -10.59
C THR A 102 -12.96 3.67 -9.67
N VAL A 103 -13.33 4.15 -8.49
CA VAL A 103 -14.40 3.53 -7.71
C VAL A 103 -15.69 3.91 -8.43
N ASP A 104 -16.09 3.08 -9.39
CA ASP A 104 -17.40 3.20 -10.03
C ASP A 104 -18.48 3.07 -8.94
N ARG A 105 -19.41 4.02 -8.95
CA ARG A 105 -20.29 4.36 -7.83
C ARG A 105 -21.67 3.77 -7.99
#